data_AF-A0A1Y4J9V9-F1
#
_entry.id   AF-A0A1Y4J9V9-F1
#
_cell.length_a   1.000
_cell.length_b   1.000
_cell.length_c   1.000
_cell.angle_alpha   90.00
_cell.angle_beta   90.00
_cell.angle_gamma   90.00
#
_symmetry.space_group_name_H-M   'P 1'
#
loop_
_entity.id
_entity.type
_entity.pdbx_description
1 polymer ?
#
loop_
_entity_poly.entity_id
_entity_poly.type
_entity_poly.pdbx_seq_one_letter_code
_entity_poly.pdbx_strand_id
1 'polypeptide(L)'
;MAKIAILGFGTVGSGVYEVLNRNAASVARRAGEPVEVKYILDVRDFSDRPDAALFVKNIDVILADPEVKVVVETIGGTRFAYPYVKQALESGRSVCTSNKEMVATYGAELLALAKSHNCAFLFEASVGGGTPIITPMHQCLAANVITEVEGIVNGTTNFMLTKMARENMGFDEALKIAQQLGYAETKDPSDDVDGRDACRKIAILSSLVCGHHVYPQNIPTRGIRDVTVEDIQAADKLGCVIKLIAWMKLLPGGGVAAGVEPCLVPKVNQLAGVDDVFNAVKVKGDMLGDVVFYGKGAGKLPTASAVVADVVDALKHGVQMHDSLFWQPAQPAEGMLTDPAPAAYYVRVEGAAPAVVEAIYGKGRLVAEHFDGCAYLVEKADASALEEAARKIGAVGGSVKLVLRRLPEEE
;
A
#
# COMPACT_ATOMS: atom_id res chain seq x y z
N MET A 1 19.04 -29.41 5.04
CA MET A 1 19.06 -28.10 5.73
C MET A 1 19.07 -27.05 4.64
N ALA A 2 18.07 -26.19 4.60
CA ALA A 2 17.95 -25.14 3.60
C ALA A 2 18.87 -23.97 3.95
N LYS A 3 19.71 -23.55 3.00
CA LYS A 3 20.55 -22.35 3.14
C LYS A 3 19.89 -21.19 2.40
N ILE A 4 19.85 -20.03 3.05
CA ILE A 4 19.35 -18.80 2.46
C ILE A 4 20.39 -17.68 2.53
N ALA A 5 20.21 -16.65 1.71
CA ALA A 5 20.99 -15.42 1.79
C ALA A 5 20.08 -14.21 2.00
N ILE A 6 20.57 -13.18 2.69
CA ILE A 6 19.86 -11.91 2.88
C ILE A 6 20.60 -10.81 2.13
N LEU A 7 19.91 -10.06 1.27
CA LEU A 7 20.40 -8.87 0.59
C LEU A 7 19.89 -7.63 1.33
N GLY A 8 20.82 -6.84 1.87
CA GLY A 8 20.54 -5.70 2.73
C GLY A 8 20.31 -6.11 4.18
N PHE A 9 21.06 -5.50 5.11
CA PHE A 9 20.95 -5.75 6.54
C PHE A 9 20.48 -4.51 7.30
N GLY A 10 19.42 -3.88 6.76
CA GLY A 10 18.74 -2.74 7.40
C GLY A 10 17.77 -3.19 8.50
N THR A 11 16.75 -2.36 8.77
CA THR A 11 15.71 -2.68 9.74
C THR A 11 15.01 -4.01 9.44
N VAL A 12 14.55 -4.22 8.20
CA VAL A 12 13.85 -5.46 7.82
C VAL A 12 14.80 -6.65 7.74
N GLY A 13 15.91 -6.56 7.01
CA GLY A 13 16.86 -7.67 6.86
C GLY A 13 17.42 -8.18 8.20
N SER A 14 17.76 -7.28 9.13
CA SER A 14 18.16 -7.69 10.50
C SER A 14 17.00 -8.28 11.30
N GLY A 15 15.76 -7.86 11.03
CA GLY A 15 14.56 -8.47 11.57
C GLY A 15 14.33 -9.89 11.07
N VAL A 16 14.57 -10.15 9.78
CA VAL A 16 14.47 -11.51 9.20
C VAL A 16 15.45 -12.45 9.89
N TYR A 17 16.71 -12.03 10.02
CA TYR A 17 17.73 -12.80 10.75
C TYR A 17 17.31 -13.07 12.21
N GLU A 18 16.78 -12.05 12.90
CA GLU A 18 16.29 -12.19 14.28
C GLU A 18 15.11 -13.17 14.40
N VAL A 19 14.13 -13.12 13.49
CA VAL A 19 12.96 -14.01 13.48
C VAL A 19 13.39 -15.45 13.21
N LEU A 20 14.27 -15.68 12.23
CA LEU A 20 14.78 -17.01 11.91
C LEU A 20 15.51 -17.65 13.09
N ASN A 21 16.34 -16.87 13.80
CA ASN A 21 17.07 -17.37 14.97
C ASN A 21 16.14 -17.63 16.17
N ARG A 22 15.23 -16.70 16.48
CA ARG A 22 14.33 -16.84 17.63
C ARG A 22 13.31 -17.97 17.44
N ASN A 23 12.83 -18.16 16.22
CA ASN A 23 11.76 -19.12 15.91
C ASN A 23 12.25 -20.35 15.15
N ALA A 24 13.56 -20.65 15.17
CA ALA A 24 14.20 -21.68 14.37
C ALA A 24 13.45 -23.03 14.38
N ALA A 25 13.03 -23.51 15.56
CA ALA A 25 12.30 -24.78 15.68
C ALA A 25 10.91 -24.76 15.01
N SER A 26 10.20 -23.64 15.11
CA SER A 26 8.88 -23.47 14.48
C SER A 26 9.01 -23.33 12.96
N VAL A 27 9.96 -22.51 12.51
CA VAL A 27 10.28 -22.33 11.10
C VAL A 27 10.71 -23.65 10.47
N ALA A 28 11.60 -24.41 11.12
CA ALA A 28 12.07 -25.69 10.62
C ALA A 28 10.92 -26.71 10.47
N ARG A 29 10.03 -26.80 11.47
CA ARG A 29 8.84 -27.66 11.40
C ARG A 29 7.94 -27.28 10.23
N ARG A 30 7.73 -25.98 10.02
CA ARG A 30 6.87 -25.49 8.93
C ARG A 30 7.53 -25.68 7.58
N ALA A 31 8.81 -25.38 7.42
CA ALA A 31 9.56 -25.57 6.17
C ALA A 31 9.79 -27.05 5.82
N GLY A 32 9.75 -27.94 6.82
CA GLY A 32 10.05 -29.36 6.66
C GLY A 32 11.53 -29.71 6.90
N GLU A 33 12.40 -28.70 7.01
CA GLU A 33 13.82 -28.85 7.33
C GLU A 33 14.38 -27.58 8.03
N PRO A 34 15.53 -27.66 8.72
CA PRO A 34 16.17 -26.49 9.32
C PRO A 34 16.54 -25.44 8.25
N VAL A 35 16.29 -24.17 8.55
CA VAL A 35 16.60 -23.01 7.70
C VAL A 35 17.72 -22.20 8.34
N GLU A 36 18.80 -21.96 7.59
CA GLU A 36 19.98 -21.23 8.07
C GLU A 36 20.36 -20.11 7.11
N VAL A 37 20.69 -18.94 7.68
CA VAL A 37 21.26 -17.82 6.93
C VAL A 37 22.75 -18.06 6.73
N LYS A 38 23.14 -18.33 5.48
CA LYS A 38 24.54 -18.61 5.12
C LYS A 38 25.31 -17.34 4.77
N TYR A 39 24.65 -16.39 4.10
CA TYR A 39 25.26 -15.14 3.67
C TYR A 39 24.36 -13.94 3.93
N ILE A 40 24.99 -12.80 4.22
CA ILE A 40 24.34 -11.50 4.32
C ILE A 40 25.12 -10.53 3.44
N LEU A 41 24.50 -10.04 2.36
CA LEU A 41 25.11 -9.05 1.49
C LEU A 41 24.78 -7.64 1.99
N ASP A 42 25.79 -6.90 2.43
CA ASP A 42 25.66 -5.48 2.75
C ASP A 42 26.98 -4.74 2.56
N VAL A 43 26.93 -3.57 1.94
CA VAL A 43 28.12 -2.76 1.64
C VAL A 43 28.71 -2.12 2.90
N ARG A 44 27.90 -1.88 3.95
CA ARG A 44 28.34 -1.28 5.22
C ARG A 44 29.18 -2.23 6.05
N ASP A 45 30.04 -1.70 6.89
CA ASP A 45 30.91 -2.53 7.73
C ASP A 45 30.15 -3.12 8.93
N PHE A 46 30.36 -4.41 9.17
CA PHE A 46 29.76 -5.20 10.24
C PHE A 46 30.81 -6.08 10.95
N SER A 47 32.10 -5.79 10.80
CA SER A 47 33.21 -6.55 11.39
C SER A 47 33.11 -6.74 12.90
N ASP A 48 32.47 -5.81 13.60
CA ASP A 48 32.36 -5.81 15.07
C ASP A 48 31.23 -6.72 15.60
N ARG A 49 30.49 -7.39 14.71
CA ARG A 49 29.39 -8.27 15.07
C ARG A 49 29.85 -9.72 15.30
N PRO A 50 29.19 -10.47 16.20
CA PRO A 50 29.49 -11.89 16.40
C PRO A 50 29.22 -12.74 15.16
N ASP A 51 28.29 -12.30 14.30
CA ASP A 51 27.89 -12.90 13.03
C ASP A 51 28.64 -12.32 11.81
N ALA A 52 29.74 -11.57 12.02
CA ALA A 52 30.50 -10.91 10.95
C ALA A 52 30.95 -11.86 9.81
N ALA A 53 31.21 -13.14 10.12
CA ALA A 53 31.61 -14.13 9.14
C ALA A 53 30.54 -14.45 8.07
N LEU A 54 29.26 -14.11 8.31
CA LEU A 54 28.18 -14.26 7.33
C LEU A 54 28.20 -13.15 6.28
N PHE A 55 28.87 -12.02 6.54
CA PHE A 55 28.74 -10.83 5.71
C PHE A 55 29.64 -10.92 4.47
N VAL A 56 29.05 -10.69 3.31
CA VAL A 56 29.72 -10.65 2.01
C VAL A 56 29.49 -9.30 1.33
N LYS A 57 30.44 -8.90 0.48
CA LYS A 57 30.38 -7.63 -0.27
C LYS A 57 30.00 -7.78 -1.73
N ASN A 58 30.01 -9.01 -2.24
CA ASN A 58 29.73 -9.31 -3.64
C ASN A 58 28.67 -10.43 -3.72
N ILE A 59 27.67 -10.20 -4.55
CA ILE A 59 26.59 -11.17 -4.82
C ILE A 59 27.11 -12.43 -5.48
N ASP A 60 28.23 -12.36 -6.21
CA ASP A 60 28.84 -13.53 -6.88
C ASP A 60 29.15 -14.66 -5.90
N VAL A 61 29.48 -14.34 -4.64
CA VAL A 61 29.71 -15.33 -3.58
C VAL A 61 28.44 -16.14 -3.31
N ILE A 62 27.28 -15.49 -3.32
CA ILE A 62 25.97 -16.12 -3.11
C ILE A 62 25.59 -16.92 -4.36
N LEU A 63 25.80 -16.37 -5.56
CA LEU A 63 25.42 -17.00 -6.83
C LEU A 63 26.26 -18.24 -7.15
N ALA A 64 27.54 -18.24 -6.75
CA ALA A 64 28.44 -19.37 -6.91
C ALA A 64 28.14 -20.55 -5.97
N ASP A 65 27.32 -20.35 -4.94
CA ASP A 65 27.04 -21.35 -3.91
C ASP A 65 25.73 -22.10 -4.19
N PRO A 66 25.77 -23.35 -4.70
CA PRO A 66 24.57 -24.10 -5.07
C PRO A 66 23.71 -24.54 -3.87
N GLU A 67 24.20 -24.41 -2.63
CA GLU A 67 23.43 -24.71 -1.43
C GLU A 67 22.40 -23.63 -1.12
N VAL A 68 22.63 -22.38 -1.54
CA VAL A 68 21.68 -21.28 -1.33
C VAL A 68 20.47 -21.47 -2.22
N LYS A 69 19.30 -21.73 -1.61
CA LYS A 69 18.03 -21.99 -2.32
C LYS A 69 17.11 -20.78 -2.40
N VAL A 70 17.15 -19.92 -1.38
CA VAL A 70 16.28 -18.74 -1.29
C VAL A 70 17.13 -17.50 -0.99
N VAL A 71 16.80 -16.40 -1.66
CA VAL A 71 17.39 -15.08 -1.45
C VAL A 71 16.31 -14.15 -0.91
N VAL A 72 16.54 -13.57 0.26
CA VAL A 72 15.69 -12.55 0.86
C VAL A 72 16.22 -11.18 0.44
N GLU A 73 15.39 -10.34 -0.17
CA GLU A 73 15.78 -9.00 -0.60
C GLU A 73 15.05 -7.91 0.21
N THR A 74 15.83 -7.03 0.85
CA THR A 74 15.32 -5.95 1.72
C THR A 74 16.06 -4.62 1.49
N ILE A 75 16.65 -4.44 0.33
CA ILE A 75 17.32 -3.22 -0.11
C ILE A 75 16.27 -2.19 -0.53
N GLY A 76 16.44 -0.93 -0.11
CA GLY A 76 15.55 0.16 -0.51
C GLY A 76 15.81 0.62 -1.95
N GLY A 77 14.75 1.04 -2.64
CA GLY A 77 14.81 1.52 -4.03
C GLY A 77 15.11 0.40 -5.03
N THR A 78 15.15 0.75 -6.31
CA THR A 78 15.26 -0.25 -7.40
C THR A 78 16.65 -0.40 -7.99
N ARG A 79 17.46 0.67 -7.96
CA ARG A 79 18.77 0.75 -8.66
C ARG A 79 19.71 -0.42 -8.38
N PHE A 80 19.79 -0.86 -7.12
CA PHE A 80 20.66 -1.95 -6.71
C PHE A 80 19.90 -3.26 -6.47
N ALA A 81 18.67 -3.18 -5.97
CA ALA A 81 17.85 -4.35 -5.66
C ALA A 81 17.50 -5.15 -6.92
N TYR A 82 17.02 -4.48 -7.97
CA TYR A 82 16.52 -5.13 -9.17
C TYR A 82 17.59 -5.99 -9.89
N PRO A 83 18.82 -5.49 -10.17
CA PRO A 83 19.84 -6.32 -10.80
C PRO A 83 20.21 -7.56 -9.97
N TYR A 84 20.20 -7.47 -8.63
CA TYR A 84 20.51 -8.60 -7.76
C TYR A 84 19.39 -9.65 -7.74
N VAL A 85 18.14 -9.19 -7.66
CA VAL A 85 16.96 -10.06 -7.70
C VAL A 85 16.88 -10.79 -9.03
N LYS A 86 17.10 -10.07 -10.14
CA LYS A 86 17.14 -10.65 -11.48
C LYS A 86 18.17 -11.79 -11.58
N GLN A 87 19.41 -11.53 -11.18
CA GLN A 87 20.48 -12.54 -11.18
C GLN A 87 20.15 -13.75 -10.29
N ALA A 88 19.55 -13.52 -9.11
CA ALA A 88 19.13 -14.61 -8.23
C ALA A 88 18.05 -15.49 -8.89
N LEU A 89 17.03 -14.89 -9.51
CA LEU A 89 15.98 -15.62 -10.22
C LEU A 89 16.52 -16.37 -11.44
N GLU A 90 17.37 -15.73 -12.27
CA GLU A 90 18.03 -16.35 -13.43
C GLU A 90 18.88 -17.57 -13.04
N SER A 91 19.42 -17.57 -11.81
CA SER A 91 20.17 -18.70 -11.26
C SER A 91 19.29 -19.84 -10.72
N GLY A 92 17.96 -19.73 -10.82
CA GLY A 92 16.99 -20.72 -10.32
C GLY A 92 16.76 -20.66 -8.80
N ARG A 93 17.19 -19.58 -8.12
CA ARG A 93 16.94 -19.38 -6.69
C ARG A 93 15.64 -18.62 -6.51
N SER A 94 14.82 -19.04 -5.55
CA SER A 94 13.61 -18.29 -5.20
C SER A 94 13.99 -16.98 -4.50
N VAL A 95 13.20 -15.94 -4.71
CA VAL A 95 13.40 -14.62 -4.07
C VAL A 95 12.16 -14.23 -3.27
N CYS A 96 12.37 -13.76 -2.04
CA CYS A 96 11.35 -13.18 -1.18
C CYS A 96 11.71 -11.72 -0.91
N THR A 97 10.87 -10.76 -1.28
CA THR A 97 11.19 -9.31 -1.18
C THR A 97 10.19 -8.52 -0.34
N SER A 98 10.67 -7.51 0.38
CA SER A 98 9.82 -6.47 1.00
C SER A 98 9.74 -5.18 0.16
N ASN A 99 10.31 -5.15 -1.04
CA ASN A 99 10.51 -3.94 -1.84
C ASN A 99 9.31 -3.64 -2.74
N LYS A 100 8.33 -2.92 -2.17
CA LYS A 100 7.12 -2.45 -2.87
C LYS A 100 7.39 -1.63 -4.13
N GLU A 101 8.47 -0.85 -4.19
CA GLU A 101 8.83 -0.05 -5.36
C GLU A 101 9.25 -0.96 -6.53
N MET A 102 10.09 -1.96 -6.24
CA MET A 102 10.49 -2.95 -7.23
C MET A 102 9.33 -3.79 -7.73
N VAL A 103 8.45 -4.26 -6.83
CA VAL A 103 7.29 -5.07 -7.22
C VAL A 103 6.30 -4.27 -8.07
N ALA A 104 6.01 -3.03 -7.67
CA ALA A 104 5.11 -2.15 -8.43
C ALA A 104 5.67 -1.69 -9.80
N THR A 105 6.99 -1.79 -10.01
CA THR A 105 7.65 -1.36 -11.26
C THR A 105 7.95 -2.54 -12.19
N TYR A 106 8.45 -3.64 -11.64
CA TYR A 106 9.00 -4.78 -12.38
C TYR A 106 8.31 -6.11 -12.07
N GLY A 107 7.24 -6.11 -11.27
CA GLY A 107 6.68 -7.35 -10.73
C GLY A 107 6.23 -8.35 -11.80
N ALA A 108 5.66 -7.89 -12.93
CA ALA A 108 5.29 -8.79 -14.03
C ALA A 108 6.51 -9.46 -14.68
N GLU A 109 7.60 -8.71 -14.87
CA GLU A 109 8.86 -9.24 -15.40
C GLU A 109 9.48 -10.25 -14.43
N LEU A 110 9.55 -9.91 -13.14
CA LEU A 110 10.18 -10.76 -12.13
C LEU A 110 9.37 -12.04 -11.87
N LEU A 111 8.04 -11.98 -11.88
CA LEU A 111 7.18 -13.17 -11.82
C LEU A 111 7.39 -14.07 -13.03
N ALA A 112 7.40 -13.50 -14.25
CA ALA A 112 7.64 -14.26 -15.48
C ALA A 112 9.03 -14.92 -15.49
N LEU A 113 10.05 -14.19 -15.04
CA LEU A 113 11.42 -14.68 -14.91
C LEU A 113 11.53 -15.82 -13.90
N ALA A 114 10.93 -15.67 -12.72
CA ALA A 114 10.91 -16.73 -11.72
C ALA A 114 10.26 -18.02 -12.26
N LYS A 115 9.15 -17.87 -12.98
CA LYS A 115 8.47 -18.99 -13.63
C LYS A 115 9.34 -19.67 -14.70
N SER A 116 10.04 -18.91 -15.54
CA SER A 116 10.92 -19.49 -16.58
C SER A 116 12.14 -20.22 -16.02
N HIS A 117 12.56 -19.89 -14.79
CA HIS A 117 13.69 -20.52 -14.10
C HIS A 117 13.27 -21.53 -13.02
N ASN A 118 11.99 -21.93 -12.96
CA ASN A 118 11.45 -22.89 -12.01
C ASN A 118 11.71 -22.54 -10.53
N CYS A 119 11.65 -21.24 -10.19
CA CYS A 119 11.78 -20.74 -8.82
C CYS A 119 10.61 -19.80 -8.47
N ALA A 120 10.50 -19.38 -7.20
CA ALA A 120 9.43 -18.51 -6.74
C ALA A 120 9.89 -17.04 -6.65
N PHE A 121 8.98 -16.10 -6.89
CA PHE A 121 9.15 -14.69 -6.54
C PHE A 121 7.97 -14.27 -5.65
N LEU A 122 8.25 -14.07 -4.37
CA LEU A 122 7.25 -13.80 -3.32
C LEU A 122 7.50 -12.43 -2.70
N PHE A 123 6.41 -11.76 -2.31
CA PHE A 123 6.45 -10.36 -1.91
C PHE A 123 5.34 -9.99 -0.92
N GLU A 124 4.95 -10.89 -0.02
CA GLU A 124 3.93 -10.63 0.99
C GLU A 124 4.24 -9.34 1.77
N ALA A 125 5.49 -9.19 2.19
CA ALA A 125 5.96 -8.06 2.97
C ALA A 125 5.92 -6.69 2.23
N SER A 126 5.69 -6.69 0.92
CA SER A 126 5.60 -5.46 0.12
C SER A 126 4.29 -4.69 0.35
N VAL A 127 3.24 -5.37 0.80
CA VAL A 127 1.94 -4.78 1.12
C VAL A 127 1.49 -5.23 2.50
N GLY A 128 0.92 -4.34 3.32
CA GLY A 128 0.42 -4.71 4.65
C GLY A 128 1.51 -4.96 5.72
N GLY A 129 2.79 -4.97 5.36
CA GLY A 129 3.90 -5.08 6.31
C GLY A 129 3.93 -6.47 6.96
N GLY A 130 3.34 -6.59 8.15
CA GLY A 130 3.15 -7.89 8.81
C GLY A 130 1.71 -8.41 8.78
N THR A 131 0.76 -7.60 8.32
CA THR A 131 -0.62 -8.02 8.11
C THR A 131 -0.69 -8.84 6.82
N PRO A 132 -1.08 -10.12 6.87
CA PRO A 132 -1.19 -10.93 5.66
C PRO A 132 -2.33 -10.41 4.80
N ILE A 133 -2.04 -10.12 3.54
CA ILE A 133 -3.02 -9.64 2.55
C ILE A 133 -2.85 -10.31 1.20
N ILE A 134 -1.61 -10.46 0.71
CA ILE A 134 -1.36 -11.05 -0.61
C ILE A 134 -1.74 -12.54 -0.58
N THR A 135 -1.27 -13.27 0.42
CA THR A 135 -1.54 -14.70 0.62
C THR A 135 -3.03 -14.99 0.80
N PRO A 136 -3.76 -14.31 1.70
CA PRO A 136 -5.20 -14.46 1.76
C PRO A 136 -5.92 -14.18 0.44
N MET A 137 -5.52 -13.13 -0.30
CA MET A 137 -6.19 -12.78 -1.56
C MET A 137 -6.04 -13.84 -2.65
N HIS A 138 -4.88 -14.49 -2.77
CA HIS A 138 -4.67 -15.46 -3.85
C HIS A 138 -4.89 -16.92 -3.44
N GLN A 139 -4.81 -17.28 -2.15
CA GLN A 139 -5.03 -18.65 -1.68
C GLN A 139 -6.40 -18.82 -1.01
N CYS A 140 -6.72 -17.97 -0.03
CA CYS A 140 -7.95 -18.13 0.75
C CYS A 140 -9.18 -17.65 -0.02
N LEU A 141 -9.01 -16.65 -0.88
CA LEU A 141 -10.08 -16.09 -1.73
C LEU A 141 -10.09 -16.66 -3.14
N ALA A 142 -9.35 -17.74 -3.42
CA ALA A 142 -9.24 -18.34 -4.76
C ALA A 142 -10.59 -18.76 -5.38
N ALA A 143 -11.62 -19.00 -4.56
CA ALA A 143 -12.98 -19.32 -5.02
C ALA A 143 -13.88 -18.09 -5.22
N ASN A 144 -13.37 -16.87 -5.02
CA ASN A 144 -14.12 -15.63 -5.14
C ASN A 144 -13.59 -14.79 -6.29
N VAL A 145 -14.48 -14.05 -6.94
CA VAL A 145 -14.12 -12.89 -7.75
C VAL A 145 -14.03 -11.68 -6.83
N ILE A 146 -12.81 -11.20 -6.59
CA ILE A 146 -12.60 -9.97 -5.83
C ILE A 146 -13.06 -8.79 -6.70
N THR A 147 -14.06 -8.05 -6.24
CA THR A 147 -14.68 -6.95 -6.98
C THR A 147 -14.14 -5.59 -6.56
N GLU A 148 -13.84 -5.43 -5.28
CA GLU A 148 -13.38 -4.16 -4.69
C GLU A 148 -12.30 -4.43 -3.62
N VAL A 149 -11.32 -3.54 -3.54
CA VAL A 149 -10.37 -3.48 -2.42
C VAL A 149 -10.32 -2.04 -1.95
N GLU A 150 -10.48 -1.81 -0.65
CA GLU A 150 -10.36 -0.50 -0.01
C GLU A 150 -9.43 -0.64 1.20
N GLY A 151 -8.51 0.29 1.41
CA GLY A 151 -7.60 0.14 2.53
C GLY A 151 -6.94 1.41 3.00
N ILE A 152 -6.70 1.44 4.31
CA ILE A 152 -5.76 2.32 4.96
C ILE A 152 -4.43 1.57 4.98
N VAL A 153 -3.58 1.87 4.00
CA VAL A 153 -2.33 1.12 3.76
C VAL A 153 -1.07 1.90 4.13
N ASN A 154 -1.20 3.12 4.66
CA ASN A 154 -0.11 3.96 5.12
C ASN A 154 -0.33 4.42 6.57
N GLY A 155 0.46 3.85 7.50
CA GLY A 155 0.31 4.13 8.93
C GLY A 155 0.68 5.57 9.33
N THR A 156 1.59 6.22 8.61
CA THR A 156 2.02 7.61 8.92
C THR A 156 0.89 8.60 8.69
N THR A 157 0.24 8.54 7.52
CA THR A 157 -0.91 9.40 7.22
C THR A 157 -2.11 9.08 8.09
N ASN A 158 -2.35 7.79 8.41
CA ASN A 158 -3.43 7.42 9.33
C ASN A 158 -3.19 7.96 10.74
N PHE A 159 -1.96 7.84 11.26
CA PHE A 159 -1.57 8.44 12.53
C PHE A 159 -1.80 9.96 12.54
N MET A 160 -1.35 10.65 11.49
CA MET A 160 -1.53 12.11 11.38
C MET A 160 -3.01 12.49 11.39
N LEU A 161 -3.84 11.86 10.56
CA LEU A 161 -5.29 12.14 10.52
C LEU A 161 -5.98 11.81 11.85
N THR A 162 -5.60 10.70 12.51
CA THR A 162 -6.09 10.37 13.86
C THR A 162 -5.70 11.45 14.88
N LYS A 163 -4.47 11.97 14.83
CA LYS A 163 -4.00 13.04 15.73
C LYS A 163 -4.73 14.35 15.48
N MET A 164 -4.84 14.76 14.22
CA MET A 164 -5.59 15.97 13.84
C MET A 164 -7.04 15.90 14.33
N ALA A 165 -7.69 14.74 14.20
CA ALA A 165 -9.07 14.53 14.65
C ALA A 165 -9.24 14.54 16.17
N ARG A 166 -8.34 13.89 16.93
CA ARG A 166 -8.49 13.74 18.39
C ARG A 166 -8.01 14.96 19.17
N GLU A 167 -7.01 15.66 18.67
CA GLU A 167 -6.35 16.76 19.36
C GLU A 167 -6.65 18.12 18.73
N ASN A 168 -7.51 18.15 17.71
CA ASN A 168 -7.95 19.38 17.01
C ASN A 168 -6.76 20.24 16.54
N MET A 169 -5.80 19.59 15.88
CA MET A 169 -4.54 20.19 15.45
C MET A 169 -4.39 20.21 13.93
N GLY A 170 -3.59 21.14 13.44
CA GLY A 170 -3.32 21.30 12.00
C GLY A 170 -2.38 20.23 11.44
N PHE A 171 -2.31 20.18 10.10
CA PHE A 171 -1.45 19.26 9.36
C PHE A 171 0.03 19.35 9.78
N ASP A 172 0.58 20.56 9.84
CA ASP A 172 2.01 20.77 10.14
C ASP A 172 2.40 20.31 11.55
N GLU A 173 1.50 20.50 12.52
CA GLU A 173 1.70 20.05 13.91
C GLU A 173 1.68 18.52 13.99
N ALA A 174 0.70 17.88 13.34
CA ALA A 174 0.60 16.43 13.27
C ALA A 174 1.82 15.81 12.56
N LEU A 175 2.29 16.42 11.47
CA LEU A 175 3.50 16.00 10.75
C LEU A 175 4.74 16.10 11.65
N LYS A 176 4.90 17.21 12.37
CA LYS A 176 6.01 17.40 13.30
C LYS A 176 6.03 16.34 14.39
N ILE A 177 4.87 15.98 14.95
CA ILE A 177 4.76 14.90 15.94
C ILE A 177 5.13 13.55 15.30
N ALA A 178 4.61 13.25 14.10
CA ALA A 178 4.95 12.02 13.38
C ALA A 178 6.47 11.91 13.12
N GLN A 179 7.13 13.01 12.78
CA GLN A 179 8.60 13.07 12.61
C GLN A 179 9.35 12.84 13.92
N GLN A 180 8.90 13.45 15.02
CA GLN A 180 9.50 13.27 16.35
C GLN A 180 9.41 11.83 16.86
N LEU A 181 8.31 11.15 16.55
CA LEU A 181 8.10 9.74 16.88
C LEU A 181 8.75 8.77 15.89
N GLY A 182 9.36 9.29 14.80
CA GLY A 182 10.02 8.49 13.77
C GLY A 182 9.07 7.75 12.84
N TYR A 183 7.79 8.16 12.75
CA TYR A 183 6.82 7.64 11.80
C TYR A 183 6.96 8.28 10.41
N ALA A 184 7.30 9.58 10.37
CA ALA A 184 7.55 10.30 9.12
C ALA A 184 9.03 10.68 8.99
N GLU A 185 9.53 10.73 7.75
CA GLU A 185 10.88 11.23 7.49
C GLU A 185 10.99 12.74 7.74
N THR A 186 12.13 13.18 8.29
CA THR A 186 12.37 14.60 8.65
C THR A 186 12.69 15.47 7.44
N LYS A 187 13.27 14.91 6.38
CA LYS A 187 13.69 15.66 5.19
C LYS A 187 12.60 15.75 4.14
N ASP A 188 12.02 14.60 3.78
CA ASP A 188 10.99 14.52 2.75
C ASP A 188 9.94 13.46 3.11
N PRO A 189 8.80 13.87 3.70
CA PRO A 189 7.71 12.94 4.02
C PRO A 189 6.79 12.66 2.82
N SER A 190 7.12 13.11 1.61
CA SER A 190 6.26 12.99 0.42
C SER A 190 5.84 11.57 0.10
N ASP A 191 6.66 10.57 0.41
CA ASP A 191 6.29 9.18 0.15
C ASP A 191 5.01 8.78 0.91
N ASP A 192 4.83 9.33 2.12
CA ASP A 192 3.66 9.12 2.95
C ASP A 192 2.57 10.16 2.65
N VAL A 193 2.85 11.45 2.89
CA VAL A 193 1.80 12.48 2.94
C VAL A 193 1.23 12.84 1.57
N ASP A 194 1.95 12.53 0.48
CA ASP A 194 1.46 12.65 -0.90
C ASP A 194 0.85 11.34 -1.42
N GLY A 195 0.78 10.29 -0.61
CA GLY A 195 0.13 9.02 -0.95
C GLY A 195 0.91 8.09 -1.89
N ARG A 196 2.19 8.36 -2.17
CA ARG A 196 3.00 7.55 -3.11
C ARG A 196 3.22 6.12 -2.63
N ASP A 197 3.40 5.93 -1.32
CA ASP A 197 3.48 4.61 -0.69
C ASP A 197 2.18 3.82 -0.84
N ALA A 198 1.05 4.47 -0.56
CA ALA A 198 -0.27 3.88 -0.74
C ALA A 198 -0.54 3.53 -2.22
N CYS A 199 -0.10 4.39 -3.14
CA CYS A 199 -0.24 4.20 -4.58
C CYS A 199 0.47 2.93 -5.07
N ARG A 200 1.72 2.71 -4.65
CA ARG A 200 2.45 1.48 -5.01
C ARG A 200 1.81 0.24 -4.41
N LYS A 201 1.31 0.32 -3.17
CA LYS A 201 0.62 -0.81 -2.53
C LYS A 201 -0.67 -1.18 -3.25
N ILE A 202 -1.51 -0.21 -3.60
CA ILE A 202 -2.75 -0.49 -4.34
C ILE A 202 -2.49 -0.90 -5.79
N ALA A 203 -1.40 -0.45 -6.42
CA ALA A 203 -0.96 -0.96 -7.72
C ALA A 203 -0.67 -2.48 -7.69
N ILE A 204 0.03 -2.94 -6.64
CA ILE A 204 0.32 -4.38 -6.43
C ILE A 204 -0.98 -5.15 -6.20
N LEU A 205 -1.84 -4.68 -5.28
CA LEU A 205 -3.12 -5.34 -5.00
C LEU A 205 -4.05 -5.36 -6.22
N SER A 206 -4.11 -4.26 -6.97
CA SER A 206 -4.90 -4.19 -8.20
C SER A 206 -4.38 -5.18 -9.25
N SER A 207 -3.05 -5.30 -9.38
CA SER A 207 -2.42 -6.25 -10.32
C SER A 207 -2.77 -7.70 -9.98
N LEU A 208 -2.81 -8.04 -8.68
CA LEU A 208 -3.25 -9.35 -8.21
C LEU A 208 -4.71 -9.63 -8.54
N VAL A 209 -5.60 -8.65 -8.31
CA VAL A 209 -7.04 -8.82 -8.55
C VAL A 209 -7.36 -8.93 -10.03
N CYS A 210 -6.76 -8.08 -10.87
CA CYS A 210 -7.11 -8.06 -12.29
C CYS A 210 -6.32 -9.09 -13.12
N GLY A 211 -5.23 -9.64 -12.61
CA GLY A 211 -4.38 -10.60 -13.33
C GLY A 211 -3.47 -9.98 -14.41
N HIS A 212 -3.35 -8.65 -14.44
CA HIS A 212 -2.45 -7.92 -15.35
C HIS A 212 -1.71 -6.82 -14.58
N HIS A 213 -0.55 -6.38 -15.07
CA HIS A 213 0.21 -5.36 -14.36
C HIS A 213 -0.49 -3.98 -14.37
N VAL A 214 -0.75 -3.45 -13.19
CA VAL A 214 -1.25 -2.08 -12.98
C VAL A 214 -0.09 -1.20 -12.55
N TYR A 215 0.20 -0.16 -13.31
CA TYR A 215 1.31 0.73 -13.03
C TYR A 215 0.91 1.91 -12.13
N PRO A 216 1.74 2.28 -11.14
CA PRO A 216 1.47 3.42 -10.26
C PRO A 216 1.19 4.74 -10.99
N GLN A 217 1.86 5.01 -12.12
CA GLN A 217 1.64 6.25 -12.87
C GLN A 217 0.23 6.40 -13.45
N ASN A 218 -0.53 5.30 -13.56
CA ASN A 218 -1.91 5.32 -14.04
C ASN A 218 -2.93 5.49 -12.91
N ILE A 219 -2.50 5.57 -11.64
CA ILE A 219 -3.39 5.66 -10.47
C ILE A 219 -3.46 7.12 -9.99
N PRO A 220 -4.62 7.80 -10.13
CA PRO A 220 -4.87 9.09 -9.48
C PRO A 220 -4.50 9.04 -7.99
N THR A 221 -3.60 9.93 -7.59
CA THR A 221 -3.05 9.95 -6.23
C THR A 221 -3.08 11.37 -5.67
N ARG A 222 -3.83 11.57 -4.59
CA ARG A 222 -3.90 12.79 -3.80
C ARG A 222 -3.53 12.48 -2.34
N GLY A 223 -2.65 13.30 -1.78
CA GLY A 223 -2.21 13.23 -0.39
C GLY A 223 -3.18 13.89 0.59
N ILE A 224 -2.72 14.00 1.84
CA ILE A 224 -3.50 14.58 2.96
C ILE A 224 -3.14 16.05 3.28
N ARG A 225 -2.27 16.68 2.49
CA ARG A 225 -1.74 18.04 2.79
C ARG A 225 -2.82 19.12 2.88
N ASP A 226 -3.84 19.02 2.04
CA ASP A 226 -4.88 20.04 1.93
C ASP A 226 -6.02 19.88 2.96
N VAL A 227 -5.94 18.83 3.80
CA VAL A 227 -6.92 18.57 4.87
C VAL A 227 -6.66 19.52 6.04
N THR A 228 -7.68 20.29 6.43
CA THR A 228 -7.59 21.22 7.57
C THR A 228 -8.37 20.73 8.79
N VAL A 229 -8.24 21.46 9.89
CA VAL A 229 -9.01 21.21 11.13
C VAL A 229 -10.51 21.39 10.88
N GLU A 230 -10.87 22.40 10.09
CA GLU A 230 -12.26 22.69 9.70
C GLU A 230 -12.85 21.55 8.87
N ASP A 231 -12.06 20.95 7.97
CA ASP A 231 -12.49 19.78 7.19
C ASP A 231 -12.82 18.59 8.11
N ILE A 232 -12.00 18.34 9.14
CA ILE A 232 -12.22 17.28 10.12
C ILE A 232 -13.48 17.55 10.95
N GLN A 233 -13.65 18.78 11.45
CA GLN A 233 -14.85 19.16 12.20
C GLN A 233 -16.11 19.07 11.33
N ALA A 234 -16.02 19.43 10.05
CA ALA A 234 -17.11 19.29 9.10
C ALA A 234 -17.44 17.81 8.84
N ALA A 235 -16.44 16.95 8.68
CA ALA A 235 -16.64 15.50 8.57
C ALA A 235 -17.32 14.91 9.81
N ASP A 236 -16.95 15.35 11.01
CA ASP A 236 -17.56 14.88 12.27
C ASP A 236 -19.06 15.22 12.34
N LYS A 237 -19.45 16.44 11.96
CA LYS A 237 -20.87 16.87 11.83
C LYS A 237 -21.65 16.00 10.84
N LEU A 238 -20.99 15.44 9.84
CA LEU A 238 -21.58 14.52 8.87
C LEU A 238 -21.60 13.06 9.36
N GLY A 239 -21.19 12.77 10.60
CA GLY A 239 -21.06 11.42 11.11
C GLY A 239 -19.97 10.61 10.41
N CYS A 240 -18.95 11.30 9.90
CA CYS A 240 -17.84 10.73 9.14
C CYS A 240 -16.49 11.04 9.81
N VAL A 241 -15.45 10.36 9.35
CA VAL A 241 -14.04 10.68 9.61
C VAL A 241 -13.31 10.82 8.27
N ILE A 242 -12.15 11.48 8.26
CA ILE A 242 -11.30 11.57 7.06
C ILE A 242 -10.19 10.52 7.16
N LYS A 243 -10.05 9.69 6.12
CA LYS A 243 -8.99 8.69 6.01
C LYS A 243 -8.36 8.75 4.63
N LEU A 244 -7.05 8.53 4.52
CA LEU A 244 -6.39 8.30 3.23
C LEU A 244 -6.70 6.87 2.78
N ILE A 245 -7.55 6.73 1.77
CA ILE A 245 -8.00 5.44 1.27
C ILE A 245 -7.31 5.14 -0.05
N ALA A 246 -6.65 3.99 -0.09
CA ALA A 246 -6.23 3.37 -1.33
C ALA A 246 -7.30 2.38 -1.76
N TRP A 247 -7.82 2.52 -2.98
CA TRP A 247 -8.95 1.74 -3.45
C TRP A 247 -8.76 1.24 -4.88
N MET A 248 -9.40 0.12 -5.18
CA MET A 248 -9.56 -0.40 -6.53
C MET A 248 -10.97 -0.99 -6.69
N LYS A 249 -11.49 -0.92 -7.92
CA LYS A 249 -12.76 -1.51 -8.32
C LYS A 249 -12.66 -2.17 -9.69
N LEU A 250 -13.19 -3.39 -9.81
CA LEU A 250 -13.45 -4.00 -11.11
C LEU A 250 -14.66 -3.33 -11.75
N LEU A 251 -14.48 -2.86 -12.98
CA LEU A 251 -15.53 -2.24 -13.79
C LEU A 251 -16.21 -3.30 -14.67
N PRO A 252 -17.46 -3.05 -15.10
CA PRO A 252 -18.09 -3.87 -16.13
C PRO A 252 -17.20 -4.02 -17.37
N GLY A 253 -17.17 -5.22 -17.95
CA GLY A 253 -16.32 -5.51 -19.11
C GLY A 253 -14.84 -5.78 -18.79
N GLY A 254 -14.47 -5.91 -17.51
CA GLY A 254 -13.12 -6.29 -17.09
C GLY A 254 -12.15 -5.11 -16.95
N GLY A 255 -12.64 -3.87 -17.02
CA GLY A 255 -11.85 -2.68 -16.71
C GLY A 255 -11.50 -2.58 -15.23
N VAL A 256 -10.55 -1.72 -14.89
CA VAL A 256 -10.13 -1.45 -13.51
C VAL A 256 -10.15 0.06 -13.28
N ALA A 257 -10.75 0.48 -12.17
CA ALA A 257 -10.55 1.80 -11.60
C ALA A 257 -9.73 1.67 -10.31
N ALA A 258 -8.85 2.63 -10.04
CA ALA A 258 -8.05 2.64 -8.82
C ALA A 258 -7.72 4.07 -8.42
N GLY A 259 -7.48 4.31 -7.14
CA GLY A 259 -7.12 5.63 -6.64
C GLY A 259 -6.53 5.60 -5.25
N VAL A 260 -5.83 6.68 -4.92
CA VAL A 260 -5.42 7.00 -3.56
C VAL A 260 -5.84 8.42 -3.26
N GLU A 261 -6.72 8.61 -2.30
CA GLU A 261 -7.18 9.94 -1.94
C GLU A 261 -7.73 9.99 -0.52
N PRO A 262 -7.72 11.16 0.14
CA PRO A 262 -8.48 11.32 1.36
C PRO A 262 -9.98 11.23 1.04
N CYS A 263 -10.70 10.44 1.81
CA CYS A 263 -12.14 10.19 1.67
C CYS A 263 -12.88 10.54 2.95
N LEU A 264 -14.16 10.92 2.82
CA LEU A 264 -15.11 10.88 3.94
C LEU A 264 -15.54 9.44 4.15
N VAL A 265 -15.21 8.88 5.31
CA VAL A 265 -15.58 7.53 5.71
C VAL A 265 -16.67 7.63 6.78
N PRO A 266 -17.91 7.18 6.51
CA PRO A 266 -18.95 7.13 7.53
C PRO A 266 -18.48 6.35 8.76
N LYS A 267 -18.83 6.81 9.98
CA LYS A 267 -18.39 6.17 11.24
C LYS A 267 -18.87 4.72 11.39
N VAL A 268 -19.89 4.32 10.64
CA VAL A 268 -20.40 2.93 10.59
C VAL A 268 -19.53 2.00 9.75
N ASN A 269 -18.72 2.54 8.83
CA ASN A 269 -17.87 1.76 7.95
C ASN A 269 -16.69 1.15 8.74
N GLN A 270 -16.33 -0.10 8.45
CA GLN A 270 -15.28 -0.84 9.16
C GLN A 270 -13.90 -0.16 9.15
N LEU A 271 -13.60 0.67 8.14
CA LEU A 271 -12.33 1.41 8.05
C LEU A 271 -12.30 2.66 8.94
N ALA A 272 -13.45 3.17 9.39
CA ALA A 272 -13.53 4.40 10.18
C ALA A 272 -12.79 4.29 11.51
N GLY A 273 -12.90 3.14 12.18
CA GLY A 273 -12.30 2.87 13.49
C GLY A 273 -10.82 2.48 13.46
N VAL A 274 -10.19 2.46 12.28
CA VAL A 274 -8.78 2.08 12.13
C VAL A 274 -7.92 3.30 12.40
N ASP A 275 -7.39 3.40 13.61
CA ASP A 275 -6.68 4.58 14.10
C ASP A 275 -5.17 4.36 14.28
N ASP A 276 -4.44 5.46 14.49
CA ASP A 276 -2.99 5.44 14.79
C ASP A 276 -2.20 4.83 13.61
N VAL A 277 -1.08 4.17 13.87
CA VAL A 277 -0.19 3.55 12.87
C VAL A 277 -0.73 2.23 12.30
N PHE A 278 -1.97 1.86 12.61
CA PHE A 278 -2.56 0.62 12.11
C PHE A 278 -3.03 0.77 10.66
N ASN A 279 -2.96 -0.34 9.95
CA ASN A 279 -3.47 -0.51 8.61
C ASN A 279 -4.68 -1.43 8.63
N ALA A 280 -5.56 -1.23 7.64
CA ALA A 280 -6.62 -2.18 7.33
C ALA A 280 -6.81 -2.28 5.83
N VAL A 281 -7.09 -3.49 5.34
CA VAL A 281 -7.49 -3.73 3.96
C VAL A 281 -8.79 -4.51 3.97
N LYS A 282 -9.84 -3.89 3.45
CA LYS A 282 -11.13 -4.49 3.18
C LYS A 282 -11.13 -5.03 1.75
N VAL A 283 -11.47 -6.31 1.60
CA VAL A 283 -11.59 -6.99 0.32
C VAL A 283 -13.02 -7.46 0.18
N LYS A 284 -13.64 -7.15 -0.97
CA LYS A 284 -15.01 -7.55 -1.28
C LYS A 284 -15.03 -8.63 -2.35
N GLY A 285 -15.48 -9.82 -1.96
CA GLY A 285 -15.71 -10.94 -2.88
C GLY A 285 -17.18 -11.05 -3.27
N ASP A 286 -17.45 -11.59 -4.46
CA ASP A 286 -18.80 -11.92 -4.93
C ASP A 286 -19.54 -12.93 -4.04
N MET A 287 -18.84 -13.91 -3.46
CA MET A 287 -19.44 -14.97 -2.64
C MET A 287 -19.24 -14.77 -1.13
N LEU A 288 -18.08 -14.25 -0.71
CA LEU A 288 -17.71 -14.12 0.70
C LEU A 288 -18.22 -12.82 1.34
N GLY A 289 -18.62 -11.83 0.53
CA GLY A 289 -18.87 -10.47 1.00
C GLY A 289 -17.58 -9.78 1.43
N ASP A 290 -17.67 -8.95 2.47
CA ASP A 290 -16.57 -8.11 2.94
C ASP A 290 -15.69 -8.84 3.96
N VAL A 291 -14.38 -8.82 3.74
CA VAL A 291 -13.36 -9.31 4.69
C VAL A 291 -12.36 -8.20 4.99
N VAL A 292 -12.08 -7.97 6.27
CA VAL A 292 -11.11 -6.97 6.72
C VAL A 292 -9.90 -7.61 7.36
N PHE A 293 -8.72 -7.28 6.82
CA PHE A 293 -7.42 -7.61 7.40
C PHE A 293 -6.90 -6.41 8.17
N TYR A 294 -6.75 -6.53 9.49
CA TYR A 294 -6.33 -5.45 10.38
C TYR A 294 -5.00 -5.78 11.07
N GLY A 295 -4.08 -4.82 11.12
CA GLY A 295 -2.83 -4.98 11.85
C GLY A 295 -1.81 -3.87 11.58
N LYS A 296 -0.56 -4.10 12.01
CA LYS A 296 0.50 -3.12 11.81
C LYS A 296 1.04 -3.21 10.38
N GLY A 297 0.93 -2.09 9.65
CA GLY A 297 1.38 -1.95 8.26
C GLY A 297 2.89 -1.83 8.05
N ALA A 298 3.65 -1.68 9.13
CA ALA A 298 5.09 -1.47 9.10
C ALA A 298 5.73 -1.93 10.42
N GLY A 299 7.06 -1.94 10.43
CA GLY A 299 7.88 -2.22 11.62
C GLY A 299 8.78 -3.43 11.42
N LYS A 300 9.91 -3.42 12.13
CA LYS A 300 10.97 -4.42 12.00
C LYS A 300 10.47 -5.86 12.01
N LEU A 301 9.82 -6.27 13.09
CA LEU A 301 9.40 -7.67 13.30
C LEU A 301 8.14 -8.05 12.50
N PRO A 302 7.10 -7.19 12.40
CA PRO A 302 5.96 -7.47 11.52
C PRO A 302 6.38 -7.74 10.08
N THR A 303 7.15 -6.84 9.46
CA THR A 303 7.60 -7.01 8.06
C THR A 303 8.52 -8.23 7.92
N ALA A 304 9.45 -8.44 8.86
CA ALA A 304 10.30 -9.63 8.86
C ALA A 304 9.50 -10.93 8.97
N SER A 305 8.40 -10.93 9.73
CA SER A 305 7.53 -12.10 9.87
C SER A 305 6.88 -12.49 8.53
N ALA A 306 6.42 -11.52 7.75
CA ALA A 306 5.87 -11.77 6.41
C ALA A 306 6.95 -12.32 5.45
N VAL A 307 8.15 -11.74 5.45
CA VAL A 307 9.27 -12.25 4.65
C VAL A 307 9.63 -13.69 5.05
N VAL A 308 9.65 -14.03 6.34
CA VAL A 308 9.94 -15.39 6.80
C VAL A 308 8.83 -16.38 6.41
N ALA A 309 7.56 -15.94 6.35
CA ALA A 309 6.49 -16.75 5.81
C ALA A 309 6.72 -17.07 4.32
N ASP A 310 7.06 -16.05 3.51
CA ASP A 310 7.43 -16.26 2.11
C ASP A 310 8.61 -17.21 1.95
N VAL A 311 9.64 -17.12 2.82
CA VAL A 311 10.78 -18.05 2.78
C VAL A 311 10.33 -19.49 3.01
N VAL A 312 9.42 -19.71 3.97
CA VAL A 312 8.86 -21.04 4.25
C VAL A 312 8.09 -21.55 3.03
N ASP A 313 7.26 -20.72 2.42
CA ASP A 313 6.46 -21.11 1.26
C ASP A 313 7.32 -21.38 0.02
N ALA A 314 8.34 -20.55 -0.21
CA ALA A 314 9.33 -20.75 -1.28
C ALA A 314 10.09 -22.07 -1.12
N LEU A 315 10.43 -22.48 0.11
CA LEU A 315 11.12 -23.75 0.36
C LEU A 315 10.21 -24.97 0.18
N LYS A 316 8.93 -24.85 0.53
CA LYS A 316 7.98 -25.97 0.46
C LYS A 316 7.39 -26.19 -0.94
N HIS A 317 7.04 -25.10 -1.60
CA HIS A 317 6.20 -25.13 -2.80
C HIS A 317 6.98 -24.67 -4.04
N GLY A 318 8.02 -23.86 -3.87
CA GLY A 318 8.86 -23.39 -4.98
C GLY A 318 8.02 -22.82 -6.12
N VAL A 319 8.24 -23.31 -7.34
CA VAL A 319 7.54 -22.86 -8.54
C VAL A 319 6.01 -23.02 -8.48
N GLN A 320 5.48 -23.95 -7.67
CA GLN A 320 4.03 -24.17 -7.56
C GLN A 320 3.29 -22.95 -6.98
N MET A 321 4.00 -22.03 -6.34
CA MET A 321 3.44 -20.76 -5.89
C MET A 321 2.92 -19.90 -7.05
N HIS A 322 3.44 -20.07 -8.28
CA HIS A 322 3.01 -19.31 -9.46
C HIS A 322 1.64 -19.73 -10.01
N ASP A 323 1.13 -20.91 -9.64
CA ASP A 323 -0.19 -21.35 -10.10
C ASP A 323 -1.31 -20.48 -9.53
N SER A 324 -1.01 -19.73 -8.46
CA SER A 324 -1.93 -18.83 -7.78
C SER A 324 -1.43 -17.38 -7.68
N LEU A 325 -0.11 -17.13 -7.74
CA LEU A 325 0.50 -15.80 -7.85
C LEU A 325 0.97 -15.51 -9.27
N PHE A 326 0.08 -14.95 -10.09
CA PHE A 326 0.45 -14.59 -11.46
C PHE A 326 -0.33 -13.37 -11.94
N TRP A 327 0.37 -12.43 -12.55
CA TRP A 327 -0.23 -11.44 -13.42
C TRP A 327 0.60 -11.26 -14.69
N GLN A 328 -0.08 -10.98 -15.80
CA GLN A 328 0.55 -10.81 -17.10
C GLN A 328 1.21 -9.43 -17.22
N PRO A 329 2.32 -9.30 -17.97
CA PRO A 329 2.78 -8.00 -18.43
C PRO A 329 1.66 -7.27 -19.18
N ALA A 330 1.52 -5.98 -18.92
CA ALA A 330 0.60 -5.12 -19.62
C ALA A 330 1.35 -3.88 -20.10
N GLN A 331 0.85 -3.20 -21.12
CA GLN A 331 1.29 -1.84 -21.39
C GLN A 331 0.65 -0.91 -20.36
N PRO A 332 1.32 0.17 -19.92
CA PRO A 332 0.69 1.21 -19.15
C PRO A 332 -0.58 1.71 -19.84
N ALA A 333 -1.64 1.95 -19.07
CA ALA A 333 -2.90 2.43 -19.63
C ALA A 333 -2.72 3.80 -20.30
N GLU A 334 -3.50 4.07 -21.35
CA GLU A 334 -3.62 5.41 -21.91
C GLU A 334 -4.45 6.27 -20.94
N GLY A 335 -3.77 7.03 -20.09
CA GLY A 335 -4.40 7.91 -19.10
C GLY A 335 -4.53 7.30 -17.71
N MET A 336 -5.49 7.82 -16.94
CA MET A 336 -5.70 7.48 -15.53
C MET A 336 -6.83 6.46 -15.34
N LEU A 337 -6.68 5.57 -14.36
CA LEU A 337 -7.67 4.56 -13.98
C LEU A 337 -8.78 5.16 -13.13
N THR A 338 -9.66 5.95 -13.74
CA THR A 338 -10.75 6.64 -13.03
C THR A 338 -12.02 5.79 -12.91
N ASP A 339 -12.78 5.99 -11.82
CA ASP A 339 -14.11 5.42 -11.67
C ASP A 339 -15.16 6.35 -12.31
N PRO A 340 -15.87 5.93 -13.37
CA PRO A 340 -16.90 6.75 -14.00
C PRO A 340 -18.20 6.80 -13.19
N ALA A 341 -18.36 5.95 -12.16
CA ALA A 341 -19.58 5.89 -11.39
C ALA A 341 -19.76 7.18 -10.56
N PRO A 342 -20.95 7.80 -10.59
CA PRO A 342 -21.22 8.95 -9.74
C PRO A 342 -21.20 8.56 -8.25
N ALA A 343 -20.68 9.45 -7.40
CA ALA A 343 -20.62 9.29 -5.95
C ALA A 343 -20.99 10.59 -5.23
N ALA A 344 -21.16 10.51 -3.91
CA ALA A 344 -21.28 11.69 -3.05
C ALA A 344 -19.89 12.29 -2.79
N TYR A 345 -19.81 13.62 -2.75
CA TYR A 345 -18.56 14.33 -2.54
C TYR A 345 -18.72 15.47 -1.55
N TYR A 346 -17.81 15.56 -0.60
CA TYR A 346 -17.58 16.78 0.15
C TYR A 346 -16.68 17.70 -0.66
N VAL A 347 -17.03 18.97 -0.77
CA VAL A 347 -16.23 19.99 -1.44
C VAL A 347 -16.03 21.19 -0.51
N ARG A 348 -14.78 21.62 -0.32
CA ARG A 348 -14.44 22.89 0.35
C ARG A 348 -14.10 23.92 -0.71
N VAL A 349 -14.82 25.04 -0.69
CA VAL A 349 -14.69 26.15 -1.64
C VAL A 349 -14.37 27.43 -0.90
N GLU A 350 -13.42 28.21 -1.41
CA GLU A 350 -13.11 29.57 -0.97
C GLU A 350 -13.44 30.57 -2.10
N GLY A 351 -13.69 31.83 -1.76
CA GLY A 351 -13.99 32.92 -2.70
C GLY A 351 -15.38 32.88 -3.35
N ALA A 352 -16.27 31.99 -2.91
CA ALA A 352 -17.65 31.91 -3.40
C ALA A 352 -18.65 31.72 -2.25
N ALA A 353 -19.76 32.47 -2.29
CA ALA A 353 -20.81 32.37 -1.27
C ALA A 353 -21.56 31.02 -1.36
N PRO A 354 -22.10 30.49 -0.25
CA PRO A 354 -22.81 29.21 -0.21
C PRO A 354 -23.89 29.04 -1.29
N ALA A 355 -24.70 30.08 -1.52
CA ALA A 355 -25.76 30.05 -2.53
C ALA A 355 -25.23 29.87 -3.97
N VAL A 356 -24.02 30.39 -4.26
CA VAL A 356 -23.36 30.21 -5.56
C VAL A 356 -22.82 28.79 -5.69
N VAL A 357 -22.24 28.25 -4.62
CA VAL A 357 -21.75 26.86 -4.57
C VAL A 357 -22.90 25.87 -4.78
N GLU A 358 -24.02 26.06 -4.08
CA GLU A 358 -25.24 25.27 -4.25
C GLU A 358 -25.79 25.36 -5.68
N ALA A 359 -25.83 26.55 -6.28
CA ALA A 359 -26.29 26.72 -7.66
C ALA A 359 -25.39 26.00 -8.69
N ILE A 360 -24.09 25.87 -8.41
CA ILE A 360 -23.13 25.23 -9.31
C ILE A 360 -23.13 23.71 -9.15
N TYR A 361 -23.09 23.20 -7.91
CA TYR A 361 -23.00 21.77 -7.61
C TYR A 361 -24.38 21.08 -7.59
N GLY A 362 -25.46 21.84 -7.46
CA GLY A 362 -26.82 21.31 -7.47
C GLY A 362 -27.18 20.62 -6.16
N LYS A 363 -27.77 19.43 -6.24
CA LYS A 363 -28.38 18.75 -5.09
C LYS A 363 -27.35 18.36 -4.03
N GLY A 364 -27.55 18.84 -2.80
CA GLY A 364 -26.63 18.63 -1.69
C GLY A 364 -27.05 19.35 -0.42
N ARG A 365 -26.11 19.54 0.50
CA ARG A 365 -26.31 20.33 1.71
C ARG A 365 -25.07 21.11 2.10
N LEU A 366 -25.28 22.32 2.59
CA LEU A 366 -24.26 23.10 3.28
C LEU A 366 -23.84 22.38 4.58
N VAL A 367 -22.54 22.22 4.78
CA VAL A 367 -21.96 21.51 5.93
C VAL A 367 -21.37 22.50 6.94
N ALA A 368 -20.64 23.49 6.42
CA ALA A 368 -20.07 24.57 7.20
C ALA A 368 -19.96 25.82 6.33
N GLU A 369 -20.08 26.97 6.97
CA GLU A 369 -19.84 28.29 6.37
C GLU A 369 -18.64 28.93 7.06
N HIS A 370 -17.80 29.59 6.27
CA HIS A 370 -16.59 30.26 6.70
C HIS A 370 -16.62 31.70 6.16
N PHE A 371 -15.78 32.57 6.71
CA PHE A 371 -15.79 33.99 6.34
C PHE A 371 -15.56 34.21 4.83
N ASP A 372 -14.77 33.35 4.20
CA ASP A 372 -14.36 33.43 2.80
C ASP A 372 -14.86 32.25 1.95
N GLY A 373 -15.79 31.43 2.43
CA GLY A 373 -16.21 30.25 1.68
C GLY A 373 -17.14 29.30 2.42
N CYS A 374 -17.22 28.06 1.94
CA CYS A 374 -18.03 27.03 2.56
C CYS A 374 -17.58 25.61 2.25
N ALA A 375 -18.05 24.69 3.08
CA ALA A 375 -18.01 23.26 2.83
C ALA A 375 -19.41 22.76 2.43
N TYR A 376 -19.50 22.04 1.32
CA TYR A 376 -20.75 21.56 0.75
C TYR A 376 -20.67 20.05 0.49
N LEU A 377 -21.73 19.31 0.84
CA LEU A 377 -21.86 17.89 0.52
C LEU A 377 -22.76 17.75 -0.72
N VAL A 378 -22.15 17.41 -1.84
CA VAL A 378 -22.82 17.05 -3.09
C VAL A 378 -23.36 15.62 -2.96
N GLU A 379 -24.66 15.42 -3.22
CA GLU A 379 -25.27 14.09 -3.09
C GLU A 379 -24.76 13.10 -4.14
N LYS A 380 -24.55 13.57 -5.37
CA LYS A 380 -24.15 12.71 -6.49
C LYS A 380 -23.50 13.53 -7.61
N ALA A 381 -22.26 13.20 -7.96
CA ALA A 381 -21.54 13.75 -9.11
C ALA A 381 -20.57 12.70 -9.67
N ASP A 382 -20.27 12.77 -10.97
CA ASP A 382 -19.13 12.06 -11.58
C ASP A 382 -17.93 13.01 -11.71
N ALA A 383 -16.79 12.48 -12.17
CA ALA A 383 -15.56 13.28 -12.33
C ALA A 383 -15.74 14.47 -13.29
N SER A 384 -16.46 14.29 -14.40
CA SER A 384 -16.71 15.36 -15.37
C SER A 384 -17.54 16.49 -14.78
N ALA A 385 -18.57 16.16 -14.00
CA ALA A 385 -19.41 17.13 -13.30
C ALA A 385 -18.60 17.91 -12.25
N LEU A 386 -17.71 17.24 -11.50
CA LEU A 386 -16.83 17.91 -10.54
C LEU A 386 -15.84 18.87 -11.21
N GLU A 387 -15.25 18.48 -12.33
CA GLU A 387 -14.35 19.35 -13.11
C GLU A 387 -15.07 20.56 -13.71
N GLU A 388 -16.28 20.37 -14.23
CA GLU A 388 -17.10 21.48 -14.73
C GLU A 388 -17.49 22.43 -13.59
N ALA A 389 -17.91 21.90 -12.44
CA ALA A 389 -18.22 22.70 -11.26
C ALA A 389 -17.00 23.50 -10.78
N ALA A 390 -15.82 22.88 -10.72
CA ALA A 390 -14.58 23.56 -10.35
C ALA A 390 -14.25 24.71 -11.30
N ARG A 391 -14.44 24.53 -12.62
CA ARG A 391 -14.26 25.62 -13.61
C ARG A 391 -15.25 26.76 -13.41
N LYS A 392 -16.52 26.46 -13.13
CA LYS A 392 -17.56 27.47 -12.86
C LYS A 392 -17.25 28.26 -11.58
N ILE A 393 -16.76 27.58 -10.53
CA ILE A 393 -16.29 28.23 -9.30
C ILE A 393 -15.13 29.19 -9.60
N GLY A 394 -14.16 28.77 -10.42
CA GLY A 394 -13.08 29.64 -10.88
C GLY A 394 -13.59 30.87 -11.64
N ALA A 395 -14.60 30.71 -12.50
CA ALA A 395 -15.17 31.80 -13.29
C ALA A 395 -15.89 32.88 -12.44
N VAL A 396 -16.33 32.53 -11.23
CA VAL A 396 -16.94 33.48 -10.28
C VAL A 396 -15.94 34.03 -9.26
N GLY A 397 -14.64 33.76 -9.43
CA GLY A 397 -13.58 34.25 -8.54
C GLY A 397 -13.30 33.37 -7.32
N GLY A 398 -13.93 32.19 -7.24
CA GLY A 398 -13.69 31.20 -6.19
C GLY A 398 -12.61 30.18 -6.55
N SER A 399 -12.32 29.27 -5.62
CA SER A 399 -11.44 28.13 -5.83
C SER A 399 -11.89 26.93 -5.01
N VAL A 400 -11.81 25.73 -5.59
CA VAL A 400 -12.04 24.46 -4.89
C VAL A 400 -10.73 24.08 -4.20
N LYS A 401 -10.76 23.93 -2.87
CA LYS A 401 -9.58 23.62 -2.04
C LYS A 401 -9.45 22.16 -1.70
N LEU A 402 -10.58 21.49 -1.52
CA LEU A 402 -10.60 20.08 -1.16
C LEU A 402 -11.84 19.43 -1.78
N VAL A 403 -11.66 18.24 -2.32
CA VAL A 403 -12.74 17.36 -2.77
C VAL A 403 -12.48 16.03 -2.08
N LEU A 404 -13.47 15.45 -1.42
CA LEU A 404 -13.35 14.17 -0.74
C LEU A 404 -14.50 13.28 -1.16
N ARG A 405 -14.20 12.14 -1.78
CA ARG A 405 -15.21 11.12 -2.07
C ARG A 405 -15.77 10.59 -0.76
N ARG A 406 -17.10 10.48 -0.66
CA ARG A 406 -17.75 9.82 0.48
C ARG A 406 -17.91 8.33 0.19
N LEU A 407 -17.35 7.49 1.05
CA LEU A 407 -17.58 6.04 0.99
C LEU A 407 -19.04 5.72 1.32
N PRO A 408 -19.60 4.63 0.76
CA PRO A 408 -20.95 4.21 1.09
C PRO A 408 -21.08 3.87 2.59
N GLU A 409 -22.28 4.06 3.12
CA GLU A 409 -22.67 3.44 4.40
C GLU A 409 -22.81 1.94 4.13
N GLU A 410 -22.22 1.11 4.99
CA GLU A 410 -22.37 -0.35 4.91
C GLU A 410 -23.78 -0.72 5.41
N GLU A 411 -24.47 -1.62 4.71
CA GLU A 411 -25.83 -2.08 5.04
C GLU A 411 -25.88 -3.06 6.22
#